data_AF-R6QB20-F1
#
_entry.id   AF-R6QB20-F1
#
_cell.length_a   1.000
_cell.length_b   1.000
_cell.length_c   1.000
_cell.angle_alpha   90.00
_cell.angle_beta   90.00
_cell.angle_gamma   90.00
#
_symmetry.space_group_name_H-M   'P 1'
#
loop_
_entity.id
_entity.type
_entity.pdbx_description
1 polymer ?
#
loop_
_entity_poly.entity_id
_entity_poly.type
_entity_poly.pdbx_seq_one_letter_code
_entity_poly.pdbx_strand_id
1 'polypeptide(L)'
;MSIVKPAAILLIICAIVSGILGYVNDVTTAPIAAADKKTTEESMNAVLADAQWGETVEVNYETGDDNGTVITSYTPGLNPDGSIKGYAVSVTTKGFSAGLKLMYGIDANSNDDNGTDEGTITGLSVVDNSNETPGLGANSSKPEWSGQFAGKKGELEVTKTGSATDSQINAITGATITSKAVTLSANDVSKYYEDTIKKEGNK
;
A
#
# COMPACT_ATOMS: atom_id res chain seq x y z
N MET A 1 -55.03 -8.87 -10.48
CA MET A 1 -53.83 -9.66 -10.83
C MET A 1 -53.04 -9.87 -9.54
N SER A 2 -52.85 -11.12 -9.09
CA SER A 2 -52.42 -11.41 -7.71
C SER A 2 -50.93 -11.12 -7.49
N ILE A 3 -50.62 -10.18 -6.59
CA ILE A 3 -49.24 -9.73 -6.27
C ILE A 3 -48.40 -10.77 -5.52
N VAL A 4 -49.04 -11.80 -4.98
CA VAL A 4 -48.37 -12.88 -4.24
C VAL A 4 -47.48 -13.73 -5.16
N LYS A 5 -47.89 -13.94 -6.41
CA LYS A 5 -47.10 -14.71 -7.39
C LYS A 5 -45.75 -14.04 -7.71
N PRO A 6 -45.69 -12.76 -8.12
CA PRO A 6 -44.39 -12.11 -8.36
C PRO A 6 -43.54 -11.98 -7.10
N ALA A 7 -44.14 -11.77 -5.91
CA ALA A 7 -43.40 -11.71 -4.65
C ALA A 7 -42.72 -13.05 -4.31
N ALA A 8 -43.42 -14.17 -4.46
CA ALA A 8 -42.86 -15.50 -4.22
C ALA A 8 -41.76 -15.86 -5.23
N ILE A 9 -41.94 -15.51 -6.51
CA ILE A 9 -40.93 -15.72 -7.55
C ILE A 9 -39.66 -14.93 -7.23
N LEU A 10 -39.80 -13.66 -6.82
CA LEU A 10 -38.66 -12.82 -6.45
C LEU A 10 -37.91 -13.40 -5.24
N LEU A 11 -38.62 -13.85 -4.20
CA LEU A 11 -38.01 -14.47 -3.01
C LEU A 11 -37.20 -15.71 -3.37
N ILE A 12 -37.72 -16.56 -4.26
CA ILE A 12 -37.01 -17.76 -4.72
C ILE A 12 -35.75 -17.38 -5.50
N ILE A 13 -35.85 -16.41 -6.42
CA ILE A 13 -34.69 -15.94 -7.19
C ILE A 13 -33.63 -15.36 -6.26
N CYS A 14 -34.01 -14.51 -5.30
CA CYS A 14 -33.08 -13.95 -4.31
C CYS A 14 -32.39 -15.06 -3.50
N ALA A 15 -33.15 -16.05 -3.01
CA ALA A 15 -32.59 -17.16 -2.26
C ALA A 15 -31.58 -17.98 -3.08
N ILE A 16 -31.87 -18.23 -4.36
CA ILE A 16 -30.97 -18.95 -5.27
C ILE A 16 -29.71 -18.11 -5.53
N VAL A 17 -29.84 -16.83 -5.88
CA VAL A 17 -28.70 -15.94 -6.18
C VAL A 17 -27.79 -15.76 -4.96
N SER A 18 -28.36 -15.51 -3.78
CA SER A 18 -27.59 -15.41 -2.53
C SER A 18 -26.93 -16.73 -2.16
N GLY A 19 -27.60 -17.87 -2.39
CA GLY A 19 -27.02 -19.19 -2.17
C GLY A 19 -25.83 -19.48 -3.08
N ILE A 20 -25.95 -19.18 -4.38
CA ILE A 20 -24.85 -19.31 -5.34
C ILE A 20 -23.70 -18.39 -4.95
N LEU A 21 -23.97 -17.12 -4.62
CA LEU A 21 -22.95 -16.16 -4.23
C LEU A 21 -22.22 -16.59 -2.95
N GLY A 22 -22.95 -17.10 -1.95
CA GLY A 22 -22.38 -17.63 -0.72
C GLY A 22 -21.46 -18.83 -0.96
N TYR A 23 -21.87 -19.76 -1.82
CA TYR A 23 -21.04 -20.91 -2.19
C TYR A 23 -19.78 -20.50 -2.95
N VAL A 24 -19.91 -19.60 -3.93
CA VAL A 24 -18.76 -19.07 -4.67
C VAL A 24 -17.78 -18.39 -3.69
N ASN A 25 -18.28 -17.55 -2.79
CA ASN A 25 -17.46 -16.88 -1.79
C ASN A 25 -16.67 -17.86 -0.91
N ASP A 26 -17.32 -18.92 -0.42
CA ASP A 26 -16.69 -19.95 0.42
C ASP A 26 -15.54 -20.67 -0.30
N VAL A 27 -15.78 -21.07 -1.56
CA VAL A 27 -14.76 -21.72 -2.39
C VAL A 27 -13.61 -20.77 -2.77
N THR A 28 -13.89 -19.47 -2.96
CA THR A 28 -12.88 -18.49 -3.37
C THR A 28 -12.07 -17.90 -2.21
N THR A 29 -12.56 -17.94 -0.97
CA THR A 29 -11.91 -17.27 0.16
C THR A 29 -10.49 -17.80 0.42
N ALA A 30 -10.32 -19.13 0.44
CA ALA A 30 -9.03 -19.75 0.68
C ALA A 30 -7.96 -19.45 -0.40
N PRO A 31 -8.25 -19.60 -1.72
CA PRO A 31 -7.26 -19.26 -2.75
C PRO A 31 -6.96 -17.75 -2.81
N ILE A 32 -7.92 -16.88 -2.50
CA ILE A 32 -7.66 -15.43 -2.40
C ILE A 32 -6.70 -15.15 -1.25
N ALA A 33 -6.96 -15.70 -0.06
CA ALA A 33 -6.07 -15.51 1.09
C ALA A 33 -4.64 -16.02 0.82
N ALA A 34 -4.50 -17.14 0.09
CA ALA A 34 -3.19 -17.66 -0.29
C ALA A 34 -2.48 -16.77 -1.33
N ALA A 35 -3.22 -16.25 -2.31
CA ALA A 35 -2.69 -15.31 -3.31
C ALA A 35 -2.28 -13.98 -2.66
N ASP A 36 -3.11 -13.46 -1.75
CA ASP A 36 -2.85 -12.24 -1.01
C ASP A 36 -1.59 -12.38 -0.16
N LYS A 37 -1.48 -13.47 0.62
CA LYS A 37 -0.28 -13.75 1.42
C LYS A 37 0.98 -13.81 0.56
N LYS A 38 0.92 -14.52 -0.57
CA LYS A 38 2.05 -14.61 -1.50
C LYS A 38 2.42 -13.23 -2.07
N THR A 39 1.43 -12.44 -2.45
CA THR A 39 1.63 -11.09 -2.99
C THR A 39 2.24 -10.18 -1.93
N THR A 40 1.77 -10.26 -0.68
CA THR A 40 2.34 -9.53 0.46
C THR A 40 3.80 -9.90 0.69
N GLU A 41 4.15 -11.19 0.70
CA GLU A 41 5.54 -11.64 0.86
C GLU A 41 6.44 -11.19 -0.31
N GLU A 42 5.94 -11.25 -1.54
CA GLU A 42 6.64 -10.74 -2.72
C GLU A 42 6.84 -9.22 -2.66
N SER A 43 5.82 -8.47 -2.25
CA SER A 43 5.90 -7.02 -2.06
C SER A 43 6.89 -6.62 -0.96
N MET A 44 6.88 -7.35 0.15
CA MET A 44 7.82 -7.14 1.26
C MET A 44 9.27 -7.29 0.77
N ASN A 45 9.57 -8.39 0.08
CA ASN A 45 10.90 -8.62 -0.48
C ASN A 45 11.28 -7.62 -1.59
N ALA A 46 10.30 -7.09 -2.32
CA ALA A 46 10.54 -6.06 -3.33
C ALA A 46 10.89 -4.70 -2.73
N VAL A 47 10.33 -4.36 -1.57
CA VAL A 47 10.60 -3.06 -0.92
C VAL A 47 11.81 -3.10 0.01
N LEU A 48 12.13 -4.25 0.59
CA LEU A 48 13.31 -4.44 1.44
C LEU A 48 13.93 -5.80 1.14
N ALA A 49 14.94 -5.80 0.28
CA ALA A 49 15.66 -7.01 -0.11
C ALA A 49 16.41 -7.63 1.08
N ASP A 50 16.60 -8.95 1.07
CA ASP A 50 17.40 -9.70 2.04
C ASP A 50 17.05 -9.44 3.52
N ALA A 51 15.76 -9.24 3.81
CA ALA A 51 15.25 -9.10 5.17
C ALA A 51 14.63 -10.43 5.66
N GLN A 52 14.85 -10.73 6.95
CA GLN A 52 14.11 -11.76 7.66
C GLN A 52 12.90 -11.11 8.33
N TRP A 53 11.69 -11.46 7.88
CA TRP A 53 10.46 -10.83 8.36
C TRP A 53 10.09 -11.30 9.75
N GLY A 54 9.91 -10.33 10.67
CA GLY A 54 9.35 -10.55 11.99
C GLY A 54 7.83 -10.63 11.97
N GLU A 55 7.21 -10.48 13.14
CA GLU A 55 5.76 -10.49 13.28
C GLU A 55 5.14 -9.20 12.72
N THR A 56 4.14 -9.35 11.85
CA THR A 56 3.36 -8.22 11.33
C THR A 56 2.48 -7.64 12.43
N VAL A 57 2.57 -6.33 12.61
CA VAL A 57 1.70 -5.58 13.50
C VAL A 57 0.60 -4.93 12.67
N GLU A 58 -0.63 -5.41 12.83
CA GLU A 58 -1.82 -4.80 12.23
C GLU A 58 -2.19 -3.52 12.99
N VAL A 59 -2.46 -2.47 12.24
CA VAL A 59 -2.85 -1.15 12.75
C VAL A 59 -4.02 -0.60 11.93
N ASN A 60 -4.71 0.39 12.46
CA ASN A 60 -5.70 1.15 11.69
C ASN A 60 -5.46 2.63 11.96
N TYR A 61 -4.36 3.14 11.41
CA TYR A 61 -3.96 4.52 11.59
C TYR A 61 -4.45 5.34 10.40
N GLU A 62 -5.51 6.12 10.62
CA GLU A 62 -5.98 7.13 9.68
C GLU A 62 -5.10 8.37 9.83
N THR A 63 -4.50 8.84 8.73
CA THR A 63 -3.57 9.98 8.76
C THR A 63 -4.27 11.30 9.06
N GLY A 64 -5.62 11.33 8.96
CA GLY A 64 -6.46 12.49 9.24
C GLY A 64 -6.35 13.59 8.18
N ASP A 65 -5.70 13.30 7.06
CA ASP A 65 -5.57 14.22 5.94
C ASP A 65 -6.72 14.06 4.92
N ASP A 66 -6.79 14.98 3.96
CA ASP A 66 -7.76 14.92 2.86
C ASP A 66 -7.44 13.80 1.83
N ASN A 67 -6.29 13.12 1.96
CA ASN A 67 -5.85 12.08 1.03
C ASN A 67 -6.53 10.73 1.32
N GLY A 68 -7.08 10.56 2.53
CA GLY A 68 -7.76 9.33 2.93
C GLY A 68 -6.80 8.15 3.04
N THR A 69 -5.54 8.43 3.43
CA THR A 69 -4.53 7.42 3.66
C THR A 69 -4.79 6.70 4.99
N VAL A 70 -4.74 5.38 4.96
CA VAL A 70 -4.83 4.51 6.13
C VAL A 70 -3.64 3.58 6.12
N ILE A 71 -2.83 3.63 7.16
CA ILE A 71 -1.76 2.67 7.40
C ILE A 71 -2.41 1.46 8.08
N THR A 72 -2.25 0.28 7.46
CA THR A 72 -2.94 -0.95 7.86
C THR A 72 -2.04 -1.92 8.59
N SER A 73 -0.74 -1.93 8.31
CA SER A 73 0.20 -2.76 9.06
C SER A 73 1.64 -2.29 8.87
N TYR A 74 2.52 -2.71 9.79
CA TYR A 74 3.96 -2.68 9.57
C TYR A 74 4.60 -4.00 10.00
N THR A 75 5.64 -4.41 9.30
CA THR A 75 6.39 -5.63 9.59
C THR A 75 7.88 -5.30 9.68
N PRO A 76 8.56 -5.58 10.80
CA PRO A 76 9.99 -5.37 10.90
C PRO A 76 10.74 -6.37 10.02
N GLY A 77 11.70 -5.86 9.25
CA GLY A 77 12.69 -6.65 8.54
C GLY A 77 13.98 -6.69 9.33
N LEU A 78 14.50 -7.89 9.59
CA LEU A 78 15.70 -8.13 10.38
C LEU A 78 16.87 -8.55 9.49
N ASN A 79 18.07 -8.17 9.91
CA ASN A 79 19.31 -8.72 9.38
C ASN A 79 19.53 -10.15 9.92
N PRO A 80 20.41 -10.96 9.31
CA PRO A 80 20.73 -12.30 9.80
C PRO A 80 21.28 -12.35 11.23
N ASP A 81 21.80 -11.23 11.74
CA ASP A 81 22.29 -11.08 13.12
C ASP A 81 21.19 -10.73 14.13
N GLY A 82 19.94 -10.56 13.68
CA GLY A 82 18.79 -10.19 14.49
C GLY A 82 18.62 -8.69 14.71
N SER A 83 19.50 -7.85 14.15
CA SER A 83 19.33 -6.38 14.20
C SER A 83 18.23 -5.91 13.24
N ILE A 84 17.58 -4.80 13.57
CA ILE A 84 16.54 -4.22 12.71
C ILE A 84 17.19 -3.63 11.47
N LYS A 85 16.84 -4.16 10.30
CA LYS A 85 17.25 -3.66 9.00
C LYS A 85 16.35 -2.51 8.55
N GLY A 86 15.05 -2.68 8.74
CA GLY A 86 14.04 -1.75 8.24
C GLY A 86 12.63 -2.25 8.53
N TYR A 87 11.64 -1.65 7.88
CA TYR A 87 10.23 -1.99 8.04
C TYR A 87 9.53 -2.01 6.68
N ALA A 88 8.62 -2.96 6.48
CA ALA A 88 7.63 -2.92 5.41
C ALA A 88 6.32 -2.37 5.98
N VAL A 89 5.82 -1.28 5.41
CA VAL A 89 4.60 -0.58 5.86
C VAL A 89 3.53 -0.70 4.80
N SER A 90 2.41 -1.32 5.14
CA SER A 90 1.24 -1.50 4.27
C SER A 90 0.28 -0.32 4.42
N VAL A 91 -0.18 0.19 3.29
CA VAL A 91 -1.00 1.40 3.21
C VAL A 91 -2.14 1.19 2.23
N THR A 92 -3.32 1.66 2.59
CA THR A 92 -4.41 1.88 1.65
C THR A 92 -4.63 3.38 1.49
N THR A 93 -4.62 3.88 0.26
CA THR A 93 -4.90 5.29 -0.01
C THR A 93 -5.94 5.44 -1.12
N LYS A 94 -6.41 6.66 -1.33
CA LYS A 94 -7.37 7.01 -2.38
C LYS A 94 -6.65 7.61 -3.58
N GLY A 95 -6.49 6.81 -4.62
CA GLY A 95 -5.99 7.24 -5.93
C GLY A 95 -7.05 8.00 -6.73
N PHE A 96 -7.10 7.75 -8.04
CA PHE A 96 -8.26 8.18 -8.83
C PHE A 96 -9.54 7.50 -8.33
N SER A 97 -9.40 6.23 -7.97
CA SER A 97 -10.41 5.41 -7.31
C SER A 97 -10.00 5.07 -5.87
N ALA A 98 -10.95 4.62 -5.06
CA ALA A 98 -10.66 4.11 -3.73
C ALA A 98 -10.00 2.71 -3.78
N GLY A 99 -9.23 2.39 -2.74
CA GLY A 99 -8.68 1.05 -2.52
C GLY A 99 -7.32 0.81 -3.18
N LEU A 100 -6.52 1.86 -3.41
CA LEU A 100 -5.15 1.70 -3.87
C LEU A 100 -4.29 1.15 -2.71
N LYS A 101 -3.85 -0.10 -2.80
CA LYS A 101 -3.01 -0.75 -1.79
C LYS A 101 -1.54 -0.68 -2.17
N LEU A 102 -0.73 -0.17 -1.25
CA LEU A 102 0.67 0.14 -1.44
C LEU A 102 1.46 -0.47 -0.28
N MET A 103 2.72 -0.78 -0.55
CA MET A 103 3.68 -1.17 0.46
C MET A 103 4.95 -0.36 0.27
N TYR A 104 5.43 0.22 1.36
CA TYR A 104 6.66 1.00 1.41
C TYR A 104 7.69 0.28 2.27
N GLY A 105 8.93 0.25 1.82
CA GLY A 105 10.06 -0.16 2.62
C GLY A 105 10.71 1.07 3.24
N ILE A 106 11.03 1.02 4.53
CA ILE A 106 11.74 2.07 5.26
C ILE A 106 13.02 1.48 5.83
N ASP A 107 14.16 2.10 5.54
CA ASP A 107 15.44 1.77 6.15
C ASP A 107 15.50 2.36 7.57
N ALA A 108 15.72 1.50 8.57
CA ALA A 108 15.83 1.91 9.95
C ALA A 108 17.22 2.43 10.32
N ASN A 109 18.23 2.20 9.47
CA ASN A 109 19.63 2.51 9.70
C ASN A 109 20.12 3.71 8.88
N SER A 110 19.24 4.31 8.07
CA SER A 110 19.58 5.50 7.31
C SER A 110 19.68 6.70 8.24
N ASN A 111 20.90 7.21 8.40
CA ASN A 111 21.15 8.51 9.01
C ASN A 111 21.19 9.54 7.88
N ASP A 112 20.48 10.66 7.99
CA ASP A 112 20.76 11.79 7.11
C ASP A 112 22.20 12.27 7.34
N ASP A 113 22.83 12.84 6.31
CA ASP A 113 24.16 13.48 6.40
C ASP A 113 24.20 14.62 7.44
N ASN A 114 23.03 15.06 7.93
CA ASN A 114 22.85 16.02 9.03
C ASN A 114 22.54 15.40 10.41
N GLY A 115 22.55 14.06 10.54
CA GLY A 115 22.27 13.38 11.81
C GLY A 115 20.80 13.36 12.23
N THR A 116 19.88 13.65 11.30
CA THR A 116 18.44 13.41 11.46
C THR A 116 18.11 12.00 10.96
N ASP A 117 17.58 11.15 11.84
CA ASP A 117 17.15 9.79 11.54
C ASP A 117 15.80 9.78 10.76
N GLU A 118 15.73 10.48 9.64
CA GLU A 118 14.57 10.46 8.75
C GLU A 118 14.57 9.11 8.02
N GLY A 119 13.49 8.34 8.19
CA GLY A 119 13.36 7.03 7.55
C GLY A 119 13.48 7.16 6.03
N THR A 120 14.48 6.53 5.43
CA THR A 120 14.66 6.55 3.97
C THR A 120 13.80 5.47 3.34
N ILE A 121 13.04 5.83 2.30
CA ILE A 121 12.22 4.88 1.55
C ILE A 121 13.15 4.01 0.72
N THR A 122 13.19 2.71 0.99
CA THR A 122 14.01 1.75 0.24
C THR A 122 13.34 1.30 -1.05
N GLY A 123 12.00 1.37 -1.11
CA GLY A 123 11.24 1.03 -2.30
C GLY A 123 9.73 1.14 -2.11
N LEU A 124 9.03 1.06 -3.23
CA LEU A 124 7.57 1.02 -3.33
C LEU A 124 7.13 -0.22 -4.10
N SER A 125 6.21 -0.99 -3.51
CA SER A 125 5.46 -2.03 -4.20
C SER A 125 3.99 -1.64 -4.25
N VAL A 126 3.41 -1.68 -5.45
CA VAL A 126 1.97 -1.47 -5.63
C VAL A 126 1.29 -2.83 -5.55
N VAL A 127 0.66 -3.10 -4.39
CA VAL A 127 0.05 -4.41 -4.06
C VAL A 127 -1.25 -4.60 -4.84
N ASP A 128 -2.07 -3.56 -4.92
CA ASP A 128 -3.34 -3.60 -5.64
C ASP A 128 -3.67 -2.21 -6.20
N ASN A 129 -3.77 -2.12 -7.53
CA ASN A 129 -4.24 -0.93 -8.24
C ASN A 129 -5.34 -1.25 -9.25
N SER A 130 -6.09 -2.34 -9.06
CA SER A 130 -7.10 -2.80 -10.03
C SER A 130 -8.20 -1.78 -10.30
N ASN A 131 -8.44 -0.88 -9.36
CA ASN A 131 -9.46 0.17 -9.45
C ASN A 131 -8.98 1.42 -10.18
N GLU A 132 -7.69 1.54 -10.48
CA GLU A 132 -7.15 2.64 -11.27
C GLU A 132 -7.37 2.42 -12.77
N THR A 133 -7.46 3.52 -13.53
CA THR A 133 -7.71 3.43 -14.97
C THR A 133 -6.56 2.72 -15.71
N PRO A 134 -6.82 1.60 -16.43
CA PRO A 134 -5.80 0.91 -17.21
C PRO A 134 -5.12 1.82 -18.23
N GLY A 135 -3.80 1.72 -18.33
CA GLY A 135 -3.00 2.59 -19.22
C GLY A 135 -2.79 4.02 -18.71
N LEU A 136 -3.41 4.40 -17.59
CA LEU A 136 -3.21 5.67 -16.89
C LEU A 136 -2.70 5.40 -15.47
N GLY A 137 -3.57 5.50 -14.45
CA GLY A 137 -3.20 5.33 -13.03
C GLY A 137 -2.66 3.94 -12.71
N ALA A 138 -3.15 2.89 -13.42
CA ALA A 138 -2.64 1.54 -13.26
C ALA A 138 -1.15 1.39 -13.65
N ASN A 139 -0.57 2.38 -14.34
CA ASN A 139 0.88 2.41 -14.58
C ASN A 139 1.68 2.68 -13.30
N SER A 140 1.05 2.94 -12.16
CA SER A 140 1.72 3.09 -10.87
C SER A 140 2.50 1.85 -10.45
N SER A 141 2.07 0.65 -10.88
CA SER A 141 2.76 -0.61 -10.59
C SER A 141 3.96 -0.88 -11.50
N LYS A 142 4.20 -0.05 -12.51
CA LYS A 142 5.32 -0.22 -13.44
C LYS A 142 6.64 0.16 -12.77
N PRO A 143 7.67 -0.70 -12.80
CA PRO A 143 8.97 -0.42 -12.19
C PRO A 143 9.61 0.89 -12.67
N GLU A 144 9.36 1.29 -13.92
CA GLU A 144 9.86 2.54 -14.49
C GLU A 144 9.35 3.78 -13.74
N TRP A 145 8.18 3.66 -13.11
CA TRP A 145 7.58 4.74 -12.34
C TRP A 145 7.72 4.53 -10.83
N SER A 146 7.39 3.34 -10.30
CA SER A 146 7.47 3.04 -8.86
C SER A 146 8.90 3.02 -8.34
N GLY A 147 9.89 2.73 -9.20
CA GLY A 147 11.31 2.77 -8.83
C GLY A 147 11.82 4.16 -8.43
N GLN A 148 11.08 5.24 -8.74
CA GLN A 148 11.45 6.60 -8.33
C GLN A 148 11.47 6.81 -6.82
N PHE A 149 10.79 5.95 -6.05
CA PHE A 149 10.68 6.07 -4.60
C PHE A 149 11.89 5.50 -3.85
N ALA A 150 12.68 4.64 -4.49
CA ALA A 150 13.86 4.05 -3.86
C ALA A 150 14.93 5.12 -3.57
N GLY A 151 15.44 5.14 -2.34
CA GLY A 151 16.43 6.10 -1.85
C GLY A 151 15.88 7.50 -1.56
N LYS A 152 14.55 7.70 -1.62
CA LYS A 152 13.93 9.00 -1.35
C LYS A 152 13.75 9.21 0.16
N LYS A 153 13.88 10.45 0.61
CA LYS A 153 13.73 10.87 2.00
C LYS A 153 13.13 12.28 2.08
N GLY A 154 12.65 12.63 3.27
CA GLY A 154 11.97 13.91 3.52
C GLY A 154 10.61 14.00 2.83
N GLU A 155 10.06 15.22 2.80
CA GLU A 155 8.77 15.50 2.17
C GLU A 155 8.89 15.45 0.65
N LEU A 156 8.13 14.54 0.02
CA LEU A 156 8.11 14.34 -1.42
C LEU A 156 6.95 15.10 -2.07
N GLU A 157 7.22 15.65 -3.26
CA GLU A 157 6.23 16.33 -4.08
C GLU A 157 6.11 15.74 -5.49
N VAL A 158 4.95 15.94 -6.13
CA VAL A 158 4.76 15.52 -7.52
C VAL A 158 5.13 16.64 -8.49
N THR A 159 6.03 16.35 -9.43
CA THR A 159 6.35 17.23 -10.55
C THR A 159 5.77 16.73 -11.87
N LYS A 160 5.43 17.65 -12.78
CA LYS A 160 4.95 17.34 -14.14
C LYS A 160 5.99 17.60 -15.23
N THR A 161 7.20 18.04 -14.85
CA THR A 161 8.22 18.49 -15.81
C THR A 161 8.97 17.34 -16.47
N GLY A 162 8.92 16.13 -15.90
CA GLY A 162 9.73 14.99 -16.35
C GLY A 162 11.18 15.04 -15.86
N SER A 163 11.52 15.98 -14.97
CA SER A 163 12.85 16.14 -14.39
C SER A 163 12.75 16.29 -12.87
N ALA A 164 12.33 15.21 -12.22
CA ALA A 164 12.24 15.14 -10.76
C ALA A 164 13.61 15.24 -10.09
N THR A 165 13.68 16.05 -9.04
CA THR A 165 14.81 16.14 -8.11
C THR A 165 14.71 15.07 -7.00
N ASP A 166 15.62 15.13 -6.03
CA ASP A 166 15.65 14.18 -4.92
C ASP A 166 14.41 14.20 -4.03
N SER A 167 13.72 15.35 -3.92
CA SER A 167 12.46 15.49 -3.17
C SER A 167 11.22 15.44 -4.07
N GLN A 168 11.35 14.96 -5.30
CA GLN A 168 10.26 14.94 -6.26
C GLN A 168 10.05 13.57 -6.92
N ILE A 169 8.81 13.34 -7.33
CA ILE A 169 8.36 12.19 -8.12
C ILE A 169 7.72 12.71 -9.40
N ASN A 170 8.11 12.18 -10.56
CA ASN A 170 7.45 12.54 -11.81
C ASN A 170 6.01 12.01 -11.81
N ALA A 171 5.07 12.84 -12.23
CA ALA A 171 3.70 12.42 -12.42
C ALA A 171 3.59 11.39 -13.57
N ILE A 172 2.73 10.40 -13.40
CA ILE A 172 2.23 9.58 -14.50
C ILE A 172 1.44 10.49 -15.43
N THR A 173 1.81 10.52 -16.71
CA THR A 173 1.10 11.28 -17.74
C THR A 173 -0.38 10.91 -17.76
N GLY A 174 -1.25 11.90 -17.59
CA GLY A 174 -2.70 11.71 -17.54
C GLY A 174 -3.27 11.13 -16.23
N ALA A 175 -2.43 10.83 -15.23
CA ALA A 175 -2.85 10.27 -13.94
C ALA A 175 -2.20 11.00 -12.75
N THR A 176 -2.34 12.33 -12.71
CA THR A 176 -1.80 13.15 -11.62
C THR A 176 -2.44 12.84 -10.27
N ILE A 177 -3.72 12.46 -10.22
CA ILE A 177 -4.41 12.12 -8.95
C ILE A 177 -3.76 10.89 -8.32
N THR A 178 -3.58 9.81 -9.08
CA THR A 178 -2.86 8.60 -8.65
C THR A 178 -1.44 8.92 -8.21
N SER A 179 -0.72 9.74 -8.99
CA SER A 179 0.67 10.11 -8.69
C SER A 179 0.77 10.84 -7.34
N LYS A 180 -0.18 11.77 -7.08
CA LYS A 180 -0.26 12.50 -5.83
C LYS A 180 -0.61 11.59 -4.67
N ALA A 181 -1.60 10.72 -4.82
CA ALA A 181 -2.01 9.79 -3.77
C ALA A 181 -0.83 8.95 -3.28
N VAL A 182 -0.10 8.30 -4.21
CA VAL A 182 1.08 7.49 -3.87
C VAL A 182 2.21 8.33 -3.27
N THR A 183 2.42 9.56 -3.76
CA THR A 183 3.51 10.41 -3.24
C THR A 183 3.21 10.91 -1.85
N LEU A 184 1.98 11.36 -1.60
CA LEU A 184 1.57 11.85 -0.28
C LEU A 184 1.48 10.72 0.74
N SER A 185 1.01 9.53 0.35
CA SER A 185 1.04 8.37 1.24
C SER A 185 2.46 7.94 1.61
N ALA A 186 3.46 8.23 0.78
CA ALA A 186 4.86 8.00 1.14
C ALA A 186 5.31 8.95 2.28
N ASN A 187 4.91 10.22 2.21
CA ASN A 187 5.16 11.20 3.28
C ASN A 187 4.47 10.80 4.58
N ASP A 188 3.23 10.31 4.48
CA ASP A 188 2.46 9.81 5.64
C ASP A 188 3.16 8.64 6.32
N VAL A 189 3.71 7.71 5.53
CA VAL A 189 4.48 6.57 6.06
C VAL A 189 5.74 7.04 6.75
N SER A 190 6.52 7.93 6.14
CA SER A 190 7.74 8.47 6.76
C SER A 190 7.43 9.14 8.09
N LYS A 191 6.37 9.95 8.14
CA LYS A 191 5.90 10.58 9.38
C LYS A 191 5.45 9.55 10.42
N TYR A 192 4.66 8.54 10.03
CA TYR A 192 4.21 7.50 10.94
C TYR A 192 5.38 6.68 11.52
N TYR A 193 6.38 6.39 10.68
CA TYR A 193 7.61 5.74 11.10
C TYR A 193 8.33 6.54 12.19
N GLU A 194 8.55 7.84 11.96
CA GLU A 194 9.22 8.73 12.92
C GLU A 194 8.42 8.88 14.22
N ASP A 195 7.09 8.99 14.11
CA ASP A 195 6.25 9.29 15.25
C ASP A 195 5.92 8.08 16.12
N THR A 196 5.85 6.89 15.52
CA THR A 196 5.36 5.68 16.18
C THR A 196 6.42 4.59 16.16
N ILE A 197 6.76 4.05 14.97
CA ILE A 197 7.58 2.84 14.83
C ILE A 197 8.96 3.03 15.48
N LYS A 198 9.63 4.15 15.18
CA LYS A 198 10.96 4.43 15.70
C LYS A 198 10.99 4.63 17.21
N LYS A 199 9.95 5.24 17.78
CA LYS A 199 9.86 5.48 19.24
C LYS A 199 9.57 4.20 20.02
N GLU A 200 8.87 3.25 19.41
CA GLU A 200 8.59 1.94 20.02
C GLU A 200 9.77 0.97 19.92
N GLY A 201 10.52 0.98 18.81
CA GLY A 201 11.71 0.14 18.63
C GLY A 201 12.91 0.50 19.53
N ASN A 202 12.86 1.65 20.21
CA ASN A 202 13.90 2.13 21.13
C ASN A 202 13.56 1.91 22.62
N LYS A 203 12.50 1.14 22.93
CA LYS A 203 12.14 0.72 24.30
C LYS A 203 12.56 -0.72 24.56
#